data_AF-A0A554IDF8-F1
#
_entry.id   AF-A0A554IDF8-F1
#
_cell.length_a   1.000
_cell.length_b   1.000
_cell.length_c   1.000
_cell.angle_alpha   90.00
_cell.angle_beta   90.00
_cell.angle_gamma   90.00
#
_symmetry.space_group_name_H-M   'P 1'
#
loop_
_entity.id
_entity.type
_entity.pdbx_description
1 polymer ?
#
loop_
_entity_poly.entity_id
_entity_poly.type
_entity_poly.pdbx_seq_one_letter_code
_entity_poly.pdbx_strand_id
1 'polypeptide(L)'
;GFGGEGEIIVKNLGQQAFYKLELSFKTEKLNLTLPANEKVQLAILPPFASQSMALKIKSSDWWSFGRGTLSVTANNQEFNTTIKIGSFFWQLILPLVGIVLAIGFLAIFMVKQKQWQLKNT
;
A
#
# COMPACT_ATOMS: atom_id res chain seq x y z
N GLY A 1 -1.43 4.36 8.92
CA GLY A 1 -0.97 3.72 7.69
C GLY A 1 -1.62 4.38 6.50
N PHE A 2 -0.97 4.34 5.34
CA PHE A 2 -1.59 4.71 4.07
C PHE A 2 -2.63 3.65 3.72
N GLY A 3 -3.81 4.08 3.29
CA GLY A 3 -4.96 3.21 3.03
C GLY A 3 -5.36 3.24 1.56
N GLY A 4 -5.79 2.09 1.05
CA GLY A 4 -6.44 1.96 -0.24
C GLY A 4 -7.71 1.12 -0.11
N GLU A 5 -8.64 1.36 -1.02
CA GLU A 5 -9.81 0.52 -1.19
C GLU A 5 -9.53 -0.46 -2.34
N GLY A 6 -9.92 -1.71 -2.16
CA GLY A 6 -9.78 -2.77 -3.15
C GLY A 6 -10.96 -3.70 -3.10
N GLU A 7 -11.01 -4.62 -4.04
CA GLU A 7 -12.06 -5.62 -4.15
C GLU A 7 -11.42 -6.99 -4.34
N ILE A 8 -11.92 -8.00 -3.62
CA ILE A 8 -11.62 -9.40 -3.92
C ILE A 8 -12.78 -9.95 -4.72
N ILE A 9 -12.46 -10.58 -5.85
CA ILE A 9 -13.42 -11.24 -6.71
C ILE A 9 -13.14 -12.73 -6.66
N VAL A 10 -14.08 -13.49 -6.10
CA VAL A 10 -14.05 -14.95 -6.08
C VAL A 10 -14.86 -15.44 -7.27
N LYS A 11 -14.25 -16.25 -8.14
CA LYS A 11 -14.91 -16.82 -9.32
C LYS A 11 -14.96 -18.33 -9.20
N ASN A 12 -16.15 -18.90 -9.38
CA ASN A 12 -16.30 -20.34 -9.56
C ASN A 12 -16.19 -20.67 -11.05
N LEU A 13 -15.10 -21.34 -11.44
CA LEU A 13 -14.90 -21.78 -12.83
C LEU A 13 -15.40 -23.21 -13.07
N GLY A 14 -15.89 -23.89 -12.03
CA GLY A 14 -16.36 -25.26 -12.07
C GLY A 14 -17.86 -25.38 -12.34
N GLN A 15 -18.28 -26.62 -12.64
CA GLN A 15 -19.68 -26.98 -12.87
C GLN A 15 -20.47 -27.21 -11.57
N GLN A 16 -19.80 -27.24 -10.42
CA GLN A 16 -20.40 -27.51 -9.11
C GLN A 16 -20.52 -26.22 -8.30
N ALA A 17 -21.61 -26.08 -7.54
CA ALA A 17 -21.79 -24.97 -6.61
C ALA A 17 -20.95 -25.19 -5.34
N PHE A 18 -20.33 -24.12 -4.82
CA PHE A 18 -19.68 -24.15 -3.51
C PHE A 18 -20.65 -23.64 -2.45
N TYR A 19 -20.83 -24.41 -1.38
CA TYR A 19 -21.67 -24.06 -0.24
C TYR A 19 -20.79 -23.75 0.96
N LYS A 20 -21.12 -22.68 1.71
CA LYS A 20 -20.38 -22.26 2.91
C LYS A 20 -18.88 -22.12 2.66
N LEU A 21 -18.52 -21.36 1.64
CA LEU A 21 -17.11 -21.10 1.34
C LEU A 21 -16.53 -20.20 2.44
N GLU A 22 -15.70 -20.76 3.29
CA GLU A 22 -14.97 -20.00 4.29
C GLU A 22 -13.71 -19.39 3.67
N LEU A 23 -13.60 -18.07 3.74
CA LEU A 23 -12.40 -17.34 3.34
C LEU A 23 -11.64 -16.91 4.57
N SER A 24 -10.39 -17.35 4.68
CA SER A 24 -9.46 -16.87 5.71
C SER A 24 -8.41 -15.98 5.09
N PHE A 25 -8.18 -14.82 5.71
CA PHE A 25 -7.19 -13.85 5.25
C PHE A 25 -6.00 -13.86 6.20
N LYS A 26 -4.80 -14.00 5.66
CA LYS A 26 -3.55 -13.75 6.37
C LYS A 26 -2.85 -12.59 5.69
N THR A 27 -2.36 -11.66 6.50
CA THR A 27 -1.65 -10.49 6.02
C THR A 27 -0.27 -10.40 6.64
N GLU A 28 0.68 -9.93 5.83
CA GLU A 28 2.00 -9.53 6.29
C GLU A 28 2.23 -8.06 5.90
N LYS A 29 2.59 -7.23 6.89
CA LYS A 29 2.82 -5.77 6.74
C LYS A 29 1.58 -4.98 6.27
N LEU A 30 0.40 -5.60 6.31
CA LEU A 30 -0.89 -5.03 5.96
C LEU A 30 -1.90 -5.28 7.08
N ASN A 31 -2.71 -4.28 7.37
CA ASN A 31 -3.90 -4.39 8.18
C ASN A 31 -5.11 -4.43 7.25
N LEU A 32 -5.89 -5.50 7.37
CA LEU A 32 -7.12 -5.69 6.62
C LEU A 32 -8.30 -5.31 7.50
N THR A 33 -9.13 -4.38 7.04
CA THR A 33 -10.39 -4.04 7.69
C THR A 33 -11.51 -4.58 6.82
N LEU A 34 -12.12 -5.66 7.29
CA LEU A 34 -13.37 -6.19 6.77
C LEU A 34 -14.53 -5.36 7.35
N PRO A 35 -15.56 -5.01 6.58
CA PRO A 35 -16.76 -4.39 7.14
C PRO A 35 -17.35 -5.32 8.21
N ALA A 36 -17.68 -4.75 9.38
CA ALA A 36 -17.81 -5.40 10.69
C ALA A 36 -18.94 -6.46 10.84
N ASN A 37 -19.55 -6.95 9.76
CA ASN A 37 -20.60 -7.97 9.79
C ASN A 37 -20.34 -9.18 8.89
N GLU A 38 -19.22 -9.22 8.18
CA GLU A 38 -18.88 -10.36 7.33
C GLU A 38 -17.80 -11.21 8.01
N LYS A 39 -18.24 -12.22 8.79
CA LYS A 39 -17.53 -13.50 8.64
C LYS A 39 -17.63 -13.79 7.15
N VAL A 40 -16.50 -13.78 6.44
CA VAL A 40 -16.46 -13.91 4.97
C VAL A 40 -16.78 -15.34 4.56
N GLN A 41 -18.01 -15.73 4.86
CA GLN A 41 -18.61 -17.01 4.54
C GLN A 41 -19.56 -16.73 3.40
N LEU A 42 -19.15 -17.10 2.19
CA LEU A 42 -20.06 -17.05 1.06
C LEU A 42 -21.06 -18.19 1.25
N ALA A 43 -22.33 -17.84 1.46
CA ALA A 43 -23.39 -18.82 1.70
C ALA A 43 -23.45 -19.84 0.55
N ILE A 44 -23.47 -19.35 -0.70
CA ILE A 44 -23.48 -20.14 -1.93
C ILE A 44 -22.73 -19.36 -3.02
N LEU A 45 -21.83 -20.04 -3.72
CA LEU A 45 -21.21 -19.57 -4.97
C LEU A 45 -21.58 -20.53 -6.12
N PRO A 46 -22.56 -20.17 -6.97
CA PRO A 46 -23.03 -21.04 -8.06
C PRO A 46 -21.95 -21.36 -9.11
N PRO A 47 -22.16 -22.38 -9.95
CA PRO A 47 -21.30 -22.68 -11.09
C PRO A 47 -21.16 -21.48 -12.01
N PHE A 48 -19.94 -21.19 -12.48
CA PHE A 48 -19.65 -20.07 -13.39
C PHE A 48 -19.99 -18.66 -12.86
N ALA A 49 -20.33 -18.54 -11.58
CA ALA A 49 -20.65 -17.27 -10.95
C ALA A 49 -19.42 -16.59 -10.33
N SER A 50 -19.53 -15.29 -10.16
CA SER A 50 -18.54 -14.47 -9.45
C SER A 50 -19.18 -13.71 -8.31
N GLN A 51 -18.49 -13.61 -7.20
CA GLN A 51 -18.88 -12.79 -6.07
C GLN A 51 -17.74 -11.86 -5.70
N SER A 52 -18.08 -10.61 -5.41
CA SER A 52 -17.10 -9.59 -5.08
C SER A 52 -17.33 -9.03 -3.69
N MET A 53 -16.24 -8.68 -3.02
CA MET A 53 -16.22 -8.19 -1.65
C MET A 53 -15.27 -7.02 -1.53
N ALA A 54 -15.80 -5.90 -1.03
CA ALA A 54 -15.03 -4.68 -0.82
C ALA A 54 -14.13 -4.84 0.41
N LEU A 55 -12.86 -4.45 0.26
CA LEU A 55 -11.83 -4.58 1.28
C LEU A 55 -11.10 -3.27 1.45
N LYS A 56 -10.93 -2.86 2.70
CA LYS A 56 -10.08 -1.74 3.04
C LYS A 56 -8.75 -2.28 3.54
N ILE A 57 -7.69 -1.93 2.82
CA ILE A 57 -6.33 -2.36 3.12
C ILE A 57 -5.57 -1.14 3.59
N LYS A 58 -4.93 -1.25 4.74
CA LYS A 58 -4.05 -0.21 5.29
C LYS A 58 -2.67 -0.80 5.54
N SER A 59 -1.62 -0.02 5.36
CA SER A 59 -0.30 -0.43 5.84
C SER A 59 -0.33 -0.59 7.37
N SER A 60 0.38 -1.61 7.90
CA SER A 60 0.47 -1.80 9.35
C SER A 60 1.08 -0.57 10.02
N ASP A 61 2.13 -0.03 9.40
CA ASP A 61 2.90 1.09 9.93
C ASP A 61 3.05 2.20 8.90
N TRP A 62 3.38 3.40 9.37
CA TRP A 62 3.79 4.49 8.49
C TRP A 62 5.15 4.23 7.84
N TRP A 63 5.94 3.31 8.43
CA TRP A 63 7.29 2.94 8.02
C TRP A 63 7.37 1.62 7.25
N SER A 64 6.26 0.87 7.15
CA SER A 64 6.20 -0.37 6.39
C SER A 64 6.12 -0.03 4.89
N PHE A 65 7.27 0.30 4.32
CA PHE A 65 7.44 0.54 2.89
C PHE A 65 7.75 -0.75 2.14
N GLY A 66 7.33 -0.81 0.88
CA GLY A 66 7.71 -1.90 -0.03
C GLY A 66 6.53 -2.81 -0.38
N ARG A 67 6.65 -4.10 -0.06
CA ARG A 67 5.68 -5.14 -0.44
C ARG A 67 4.95 -5.66 0.80
N GLY A 68 3.63 -5.57 0.77
CA GLY A 68 2.76 -6.30 1.68
C GLY A 68 2.24 -7.57 1.01
N THR A 69 2.06 -8.63 1.78
CA THR A 69 1.54 -9.90 1.27
C THR A 69 0.14 -10.11 1.79
N LEU A 70 -0.78 -10.48 0.89
CA LEU A 70 -2.13 -10.90 1.19
C LEU A 70 -2.29 -12.34 0.74
N SER A 71 -2.50 -13.22 1.70
CA SER A 71 -2.78 -14.64 1.50
C SER A 71 -4.25 -14.89 1.79
N VAL A 72 -4.96 -15.43 0.81
CA VAL A 72 -6.37 -15.80 0.91
C VAL A 72 -6.46 -17.31 0.83
N THR A 73 -7.03 -17.96 1.84
CA THR A 73 -7.32 -19.39 1.78
C THR A 73 -8.81 -19.59 1.55
N ALA A 74 -9.15 -20.37 0.53
CA ALA A 74 -10.51 -20.76 0.18
C ALA A 74 -10.54 -22.27 -0.06
N ASN A 75 -11.36 -23.02 0.70
CA ASN A 75 -11.50 -24.47 0.53
C ASN A 75 -10.13 -25.22 0.47
N ASN A 76 -9.26 -24.95 1.45
CA ASN A 76 -7.88 -25.46 1.55
C ASN A 76 -6.93 -25.08 0.40
N GLN A 77 -7.31 -24.17 -0.49
CA GLN A 77 -6.43 -23.61 -1.50
C GLN A 77 -5.95 -22.24 -1.05
N GLU A 78 -4.63 -22.02 -1.07
CA GLU A 78 -4.02 -20.75 -0.69
C GLU A 78 -3.63 -19.96 -1.93
N PHE A 79 -4.10 -18.71 -2.00
CA PHE A 79 -3.82 -17.76 -3.05
C PHE A 79 -3.03 -16.59 -2.46
N ASN A 80 -1.83 -16.37 -2.96
CA ASN A 80 -0.93 -15.33 -2.48
C ASN A 80 -0.86 -14.19 -3.50
N THR A 81 -1.11 -12.97 -3.05
CA THR A 81 -0.90 -11.76 -3.84
C THR A 81 0.01 -10.80 -3.11
N THR A 82 0.86 -10.11 -3.87
CA THR A 82 1.78 -9.11 -3.34
C THR A 82 1.32 -7.72 -3.74
N ILE A 83 1.04 -6.89 -2.74
CA ILE A 83 0.58 -5.51 -2.91
C ILE A 83 1.77 -4.58 -2.73
N LYS A 84 1.99 -3.69 -3.71
CA LYS A 84 3.01 -2.64 -3.60
C LYS A 84 2.45 -1.46 -2.82
N ILE A 85 3.11 -1.13 -1.72
CA ILE A 85 2.79 0.04 -0.90
C ILE A 85 3.61 1.21 -1.46
N GLY A 86 2.92 2.22 -1.97
CA GLY A 86 3.55 3.44 -2.50
C GLY A 86 4.37 4.16 -1.42
N SER A 87 5.57 4.62 -1.78
CA SER A 87 6.44 5.36 -0.86
C SER A 87 6.20 6.87 -1.02
N PHE A 88 5.53 7.49 -0.03
CA PHE A 88 5.38 8.94 0.04
C PHE A 88 6.67 9.65 0.50
N PHE A 89 7.64 8.90 1.05
CA PHE A 89 8.88 9.46 1.58
C PHE A 89 9.79 10.06 0.51
N TRP A 90 9.85 9.47 -0.68
CA TRP A 90 10.63 10.04 -1.79
C TRP A 90 10.10 11.39 -2.24
N GLN A 91 8.79 11.62 -2.17
CA GLN A 91 8.19 12.92 -2.47
C GLN A 91 8.46 13.98 -1.40
N LEU A 92 8.73 13.57 -0.15
CA LEU A 92 9.02 14.50 0.95
C LEU A 92 10.52 14.82 1.07
N ILE A 93 11.40 13.83 0.88
CA ILE A 93 12.86 14.00 1.06
C ILE A 93 13.47 14.83 -0.07
N LEU A 94 13.05 14.60 -1.32
CA LEU A 94 13.58 15.33 -2.48
C LEU A 94 13.48 16.87 -2.35
N PRO A 95 12.32 17.47 -2.02
CA PRO A 95 12.23 18.91 -1.86
C PRO A 95 13.06 19.42 -0.67
N LEU A 96 13.13 18.66 0.44
CA LEU A 96 13.94 19.05 1.60
C LEU A 96 15.44 19.09 1.27
N VAL A 97 15.96 18.08 0.56
CA VAL A 97 17.36 18.06 0.11
C VAL A 97 17.64 19.23 -0.85
N GLY A 98 16.71 19.51 -1.77
CA GLY A 98 16.80 20.65 -2.68
C GLY A 98 16.89 21.99 -1.95
N ILE A 99 16.07 22.21 -0.92
CA ILE A 99 16.08 23.44 -0.11
C ILE A 99 17.41 23.59 0.62
N VAL A 100 17.93 22.53 1.26
CA VAL A 100 19.20 22.60 1.99
C VAL A 100 20.37 22.93 1.04
N LEU A 101 20.40 22.33 -0.15
CA LEU A 101 21.41 22.64 -1.16
C LEU A 101 21.31 24.08 -1.66
N ALA A 102 20.10 24.58 -1.90
CA ALA A 102 19.88 25.96 -2.35
C ALA A 102 20.34 26.98 -1.30
N ILE A 103 20.03 26.75 -0.02
CA ILE A 103 20.46 27.62 1.09
C ILE A 103 21.99 27.59 1.23
N GLY A 104 22.60 26.39 1.17
CA GLY A 104 24.05 26.24 1.23
C GLY A 104 24.76 26.97 0.09
N PHE A 105 24.23 26.87 -1.12
CA PHE A 105 24.77 27.59 -2.28
C PHE A 105 24.66 29.11 -2.12
N LEU A 106 23.50 29.61 -1.68
CA LEU A 106 23.29 31.04 -1.39
C LEU A 106 24.27 31.57 -0.33
N ALA A 107 24.49 30.81 0.74
CA ALA A 107 25.42 31.20 1.80
C ALA A 107 26.87 31.32 1.28
N ILE A 108 27.34 30.32 0.52
CA ILE A 108 28.67 30.35 -0.11
C ILE A 108 28.80 31.52 -1.08
N PHE A 109 27.76 31.75 -1.89
CA PHE A 109 27.72 32.85 -2.85
C PHE A 109 27.81 34.22 -2.16
N MET A 110 27.03 34.45 -1.10
CA MET A 110 27.08 35.69 -0.32
C MET A 110 28.44 35.91 0.36
N VAL A 111 29.06 34.85 0.91
CA VAL A 111 30.40 34.94 1.51
C VAL A 111 31.44 35.33 0.46
N LYS A 112 31.41 34.69 -0.72
CA LYS A 112 32.31 35.04 -1.82
C LYS A 112 32.08 36.46 -2.34
N GLN A 113 30.83 36.88 -2.48
CA GLN A 113 30.48 38.23 -2.91
C GLN A 113 31.01 39.28 -1.93
N LYS A 114 30.85 39.05 -0.62
CA LYS A 114 31.38 39.93 0.42
C LYS A 114 32.91 40.00 0.40
N GLN A 115 33.60 38.87 0.22
CA GLN A 115 35.06 38.85 0.07
C GLN A 115 35.55 39.60 -1.16
N TRP A 116 34.82 39.50 -2.28
CA TRP A 116 35.16 40.20 -3.51
C TRP A 116 35.01 41.72 -3.36
N GLN A 117 33.93 42.18 -2.71
CA GLN A 117 33.73 43.60 -2.40
C GLN A 117 34.87 44.16 -1.54
N LEU A 118 35.22 43.47 -0.45
CA LEU A 118 36.31 43.87 0.45
C LEU A 118 37.70 43.92 -0.22
N LYS A 119 37.90 43.22 -1.34
CA LYS A 119 39.17 43.20 -2.06
C LYS A 119 39.30 44.32 -3.10
N ASN A 120 38.17 44.92 -3.49
CA ASN A 120 38.07 45.92 -4.56
C ASN A 120 37.65 47.32 -4.05
N THR A 121 37.39 47.46 -2.75
CA THR A 121 37.38 48.75 -2.01
C THR A 121 38.69 48.93 -1.27
#